data_AF-A0A0C9VF29-F1
#
_entry.id   AF-A0A0C9VF29-F1
#
_cell.length_a   1.000
_cell.length_b   1.000
_cell.length_c   1.000
_cell.angle_alpha   90.00
_cell.angle_beta   90.00
_cell.angle_gamma   90.00
#
_symmetry.space_group_name_H-M   'P 1'
#
loop_
_entity.id
_entity.type
_entity.pdbx_description
1 polymer ?
#
loop_
_entity_poly.entity_id
_entity_poly.type
_entity_poly.pdbx_seq_one_letter_code
_entity_poly.pdbx_strand_id
1 'polypeptide(L)'
;MSNKRASPGAEVTLGPEISDEDAQKLTKLGKDIAAREVVLERRALEYLQPHYENRRPILKTIKDFWPRAFRNMSGTSLHLQHQQDLDALAFLEDLWIVRDKDEPRCFTIEFHFKENPFFSDSVLKKEYKYLAPQVEDGDKEVLDGVTNANLEFDFDQHGAPQAIKIQWKD
;
A
#
# COMPACT_ATOMS: atom_id res chain seq x y z
N MET A 1 31.44 -60.09 11.80
CA MET A 1 30.03 -59.66 11.75
C MET A 1 29.98 -58.17 12.05
N SER A 2 29.46 -57.41 11.09
CA SER A 2 28.97 -56.02 11.13
C SER A 2 29.79 -54.93 11.85
N ASN A 3 30.67 -54.27 11.11
CA ASN A 3 30.99 -52.85 11.36
C ASN A 3 29.77 -52.02 10.96
N LYS A 4 29.01 -51.52 11.93
CA LYS A 4 27.99 -50.48 11.69
C LYS A 4 28.71 -49.20 11.25
N ARG A 5 28.75 -48.97 9.93
CA ARG A 5 29.07 -47.65 9.36
C ARG A 5 27.97 -46.68 9.77
N ALA A 6 28.28 -45.70 10.61
CA ALA A 6 27.44 -44.53 10.76
C ALA A 6 27.58 -43.69 9.48
N SER A 7 26.46 -43.35 8.83
CA SER A 7 26.44 -42.45 7.68
C SER A 7 26.97 -41.07 8.08
N PRO A 8 27.98 -40.51 7.40
CA PRO A 8 28.37 -39.13 7.59
C PRO A 8 27.36 -38.26 6.85
N GLY A 9 26.36 -37.76 7.58
CA GLY A 9 25.28 -36.99 6.97
C GLY A 9 24.35 -36.30 7.96
N ALA A 10 24.82 -36.00 9.17
CA ALA A 10 24.16 -34.96 9.96
C ALA A 10 24.64 -33.62 9.37
N GLU A 11 23.79 -32.96 8.60
CA GLU A 11 23.95 -31.53 8.35
C GLU A 11 24.08 -30.87 9.72
N VAL A 12 25.30 -30.47 10.09
CA VAL A 12 25.51 -29.56 11.19
C VAL A 12 24.83 -28.27 10.75
N THR A 13 23.66 -27.99 11.29
CA THR A 13 23.03 -26.67 11.18
C THR A 13 23.97 -25.69 11.86
N LEU A 14 24.86 -25.06 11.08
CA LEU A 14 25.90 -24.10 11.50
C LEU A 14 25.32 -22.75 11.98
N GLY A 15 24.06 -22.74 12.42
CA GLY A 15 23.41 -21.56 12.96
C GLY A 15 23.76 -21.37 14.44
N PRO A 16 23.72 -20.12 14.94
CA PRO A 16 23.78 -19.89 16.37
C PRO A 16 22.60 -20.59 17.07
N GLU A 17 22.88 -21.31 18.15
CA GLU A 17 21.82 -21.81 19.04
C GLU A 17 21.22 -20.61 19.80
N ILE A 18 19.93 -20.35 19.59
CA ILE A 18 19.21 -19.27 20.26
C ILE A 18 18.45 -19.89 21.43
N SER A 19 18.69 -19.38 22.65
CA SER A 19 17.92 -19.79 23.82
C SER A 19 16.47 -19.31 23.72
N ASP A 20 15.52 -20.00 24.36
CA ASP A 20 14.12 -19.55 24.41
C ASP A 20 14.00 -18.12 24.98
N GLU A 21 14.86 -17.76 25.94
CA GLU A 21 14.92 -16.43 26.53
C GLU A 21 15.37 -15.37 25.51
N ASP A 22 16.41 -15.66 24.74
CA ASP A 22 16.90 -14.74 23.71
C ASP A 22 15.93 -14.62 22.54
N ALA A 23 15.27 -15.72 22.16
CA ALA A 23 14.20 -15.70 21.17
C ALA A 23 13.06 -14.76 21.60
N GLN A 24 12.61 -14.85 22.86
CA GLN A 24 11.57 -13.96 23.40
C GLN A 24 12.01 -12.48 23.42
N LYS A 25 13.26 -12.20 23.80
CA LYS A 25 13.82 -10.83 23.76
C LYS A 25 13.84 -10.27 22.34
N LEU A 26 14.28 -11.08 21.36
CA LEU A 26 14.33 -10.70 19.96
C LEU A 26 12.94 -10.48 19.38
N THR A 27 11.96 -11.33 19.70
CA THR A 27 10.55 -11.12 19.31
C THR A 27 10.02 -9.81 19.86
N LYS A 28 10.25 -9.51 21.14
CA LYS A 28 9.80 -8.25 21.74
C LYS A 28 10.45 -7.03 21.07
N LEU A 29 11.77 -7.08 20.86
CA LEU A 29 12.49 -6.01 20.17
C LEU A 29 11.99 -5.82 18.74
N GLY A 30 11.69 -6.91 18.02
CA GLY A 30 11.11 -6.86 16.68
C GLY A 30 9.76 -6.14 16.66
N LYS A 31 8.87 -6.43 17.62
CA LYS A 31 7.59 -5.72 17.76
C LYS A 31 7.79 -4.23 18.05
N ASP A 32 8.73 -3.88 18.93
CA ASP A 32 9.05 -2.48 19.25
C ASP A 32 9.60 -1.72 18.03
N ILE A 33 10.43 -2.37 17.21
CA ILE A 33 10.95 -1.80 15.96
C ILE A 33 9.81 -1.57 14.96
N ALA A 34 8.97 -2.60 14.75
CA ALA A 34 7.84 -2.51 13.82
C ALA A 34 6.89 -1.36 14.20
N ALA A 35 6.59 -1.18 15.48
CA ALA A 35 5.77 -0.06 15.95
C ALA A 35 6.37 1.30 15.58
N ARG A 36 7.69 1.46 15.73
CA ARG A 36 8.40 2.70 15.38
C ARG A 36 8.41 2.95 13.88
N GLU A 37 8.54 1.92 13.06
CA GLU A 37 8.48 2.03 11.61
C GLU A 37 7.10 2.55 11.16
N VAL A 38 6.01 2.03 11.74
CA VAL A 38 4.65 2.51 11.47
C VAL A 38 4.49 3.98 11.89
N VAL A 39 5.00 4.38 13.06
CA VAL A 39 5.00 5.80 13.49
C VAL A 39 5.77 6.68 12.50
N LEU A 40 6.94 6.24 12.04
CA LEU A 40 7.74 6.98 11.07
C LEU A 40 7.02 7.15 9.73
N GLU A 41 6.38 6.09 9.23
CA GLU A 41 5.58 6.17 8.00
C GLU A 41 4.42 7.17 8.15
N ARG A 42 3.64 7.08 9.23
CA ARG A 42 2.54 8.02 9.51
C ARG A 42 3.01 9.47 9.53
N ARG A 43 4.07 9.76 10.29
CA ARG A 43 4.64 11.11 10.38
C ARG A 43 5.19 11.61 9.05
N ALA A 44 5.84 10.74 8.28
CA ALA A 44 6.34 11.11 6.96
C ALA A 44 5.19 11.49 6.01
N LEU A 45 4.08 10.73 6.03
CA LEU A 45 2.90 11.04 5.23
C LEU A 45 2.26 12.36 5.63
N GLU A 46 2.07 12.60 6.93
CA GLU A 46 1.55 13.88 7.44
C GLU A 46 2.45 15.06 7.03
N TYR A 47 3.77 14.90 7.16
CA TYR A 47 4.73 15.94 6.82
C TYR A 47 4.75 16.25 5.31
N LEU A 48 4.60 15.23 4.47
CA LEU A 48 4.60 15.38 3.00
C LEU A 48 3.25 15.81 2.44
N GLN A 49 2.15 15.61 3.16
CA GLN A 49 0.79 15.89 2.71
C GLN A 49 0.62 17.32 2.18
N PRO A 50 1.02 18.40 2.90
CA PRO A 50 0.91 19.77 2.38
C PRO A 50 1.74 19.99 1.11
N HIS A 51 2.87 19.31 0.96
CA HIS A 51 3.69 19.41 -0.25
C HIS A 51 3.03 18.74 -1.45
N TYR A 52 2.37 17.60 -1.25
CA TYR A 52 1.58 16.98 -2.31
C TYR A 52 0.38 17.83 -2.70
N GLU A 53 -0.30 18.45 -1.73
CA GLU A 53 -1.40 19.40 -1.98
C GLU A 53 -0.92 20.61 -2.80
N ASN A 54 0.22 21.20 -2.43
CA ASN A 54 0.83 22.30 -3.17
C ASN A 54 1.28 21.91 -4.59
N ARG A 55 1.63 20.64 -4.81
CA ARG A 55 2.01 20.13 -6.13
C ARG A 55 0.80 20.02 -7.07
N ARG A 56 -0.40 19.72 -6.58
CA ARG A 56 -1.61 19.52 -7.41
C ARG A 56 -1.91 20.70 -8.37
N PRO A 57 -2.04 21.96 -7.90
CA PRO A 57 -2.34 23.07 -8.80
C PRO A 57 -1.22 23.30 -9.82
N ILE A 58 0.04 23.05 -9.47
CA ILE A 58 1.18 23.17 -10.40
C ILE A 58 1.03 22.15 -11.54
N LEU A 59 0.73 20.89 -11.23
CA LEU A 59 0.57 19.84 -12.24
C LEU A 59 -0.58 20.13 -13.21
N LYS A 60 -1.68 20.72 -12.72
CA LYS A 60 -2.82 21.14 -13.56
C LYS A 60 -2.46 22.18 -14.62
N THR A 61 -1.40 22.97 -14.42
CA THR A 61 -0.92 23.94 -15.43
C THR A 61 -0.13 23.30 -16.57
N ILE A 62 0.33 22.06 -16.40
CA ILE A 62 1.17 21.37 -17.37
C ILE A 62 0.26 20.59 -18.33
N LYS A 63 0.25 21.00 -19.60
CA LYS A 63 -0.58 20.37 -20.64
C LYS A 63 -0.26 18.87 -20.77
N ASP A 64 -1.31 18.05 -20.75
CA ASP A 64 -1.27 16.58 -20.86
C ASP A 64 -0.36 15.88 -19.83
N PHE A 65 -0.16 16.45 -18.64
CA PHE A 65 0.77 15.91 -17.63
C PHE A 65 0.49 14.43 -17.30
N TRP A 66 -0.72 14.12 -16.82
CA TRP A 66 -1.06 12.76 -16.38
C TRP A 66 -1.05 11.72 -17.51
N PRO A 67 -1.65 11.97 -18.70
CA PRO A 67 -1.54 11.07 -19.84
C PRO A 67 -0.09 10.72 -20.19
N ARG A 68 0.82 11.71 -20.17
CA ARG A 68 2.25 11.49 -20.45
C ARG A 68 2.91 10.69 -19.32
N ALA A 69 2.62 11.03 -18.07
CA ALA A 69 3.17 10.32 -16.92
C ALA A 69 2.82 8.83 -16.96
N PHE A 70 1.55 8.48 -17.20
CA PHE A 70 1.11 7.08 -17.25
C PHE A 70 1.70 6.30 -18.43
N ARG A 71 1.91 6.93 -19.59
CA ARG A 71 2.57 6.30 -20.75
C ARG A 71 4.05 6.02 -20.51
N ASN A 72 4.73 6.86 -19.73
CA ASN A 72 6.15 6.71 -19.46
C ASN A 72 6.45 5.72 -18.33
N MET A 73 5.47 5.39 -17.50
CA MET A 73 5.61 4.42 -16.43
C MET A 73 5.34 3.00 -16.94
N SER A 74 6.34 2.13 -16.86
CA SER A 74 6.34 0.78 -17.46
C SER A 74 5.16 -0.10 -17.01
N GLY A 75 4.73 0.01 -15.76
CA GLY A 75 3.60 -0.77 -15.24
C GLY A 75 2.25 -0.34 -15.82
N THR A 76 2.00 0.96 -15.98
CA THR A 76 0.71 1.46 -16.47
C THR A 76 0.62 1.54 -17.98
N SER A 77 1.74 1.71 -18.68
CA SER A 77 1.74 1.80 -20.14
C SER A 77 1.24 0.50 -20.80
N LEU A 78 1.46 -0.66 -20.16
CA LEU A 78 0.95 -1.94 -20.59
C LEU A 78 -0.60 -1.99 -20.61
N HIS A 79 -1.25 -1.21 -19.75
CA HIS A 79 -2.71 -1.16 -19.62
C HIS A 79 -3.36 -0.04 -20.45
N LEU A 80 -2.56 0.82 -21.08
CA LEU A 80 -3.02 1.98 -21.87
C LEU A 80 -2.73 1.79 -23.36
N GLN A 81 -3.04 0.61 -23.89
CA GLN A 81 -2.78 0.25 -25.28
C GLN A 81 -3.92 0.63 -26.22
N HIS A 82 -5.16 0.69 -25.74
CA HIS A 82 -6.31 1.05 -26.58
C HIS A 82 -6.43 2.57 -26.73
N GLN A 83 -6.70 3.02 -27.96
CA GLN A 83 -6.83 4.44 -28.26
C GLN A 83 -7.95 5.12 -27.48
N GLN A 84 -9.07 4.42 -27.24
CA GLN A 84 -10.19 4.96 -26.46
C GLN A 84 -9.80 5.29 -25.01
N ASP A 85 -8.96 4.46 -24.39
CA ASP A 85 -8.45 4.73 -23.04
C ASP A 85 -7.56 5.98 -23.02
N LEU A 86 -6.73 6.14 -24.06
CA LEU A 86 -5.86 7.29 -24.22
C LEU A 86 -6.65 8.59 -24.44
N ASP A 87 -7.73 8.51 -25.21
CA ASP A 87 -8.60 9.65 -25.49
C ASP A 87 -9.40 10.05 -24.24
N ALA A 88 -9.89 9.09 -23.46
CA ALA A 88 -10.54 9.35 -22.17
C ALA A 88 -9.54 9.93 -21.14
N LEU A 89 -8.33 9.37 -21.08
CA LEU A 89 -7.27 9.82 -20.17
C LEU A 89 -6.82 11.26 -20.47
N ALA A 90 -6.96 11.74 -21.72
CA ALA A 90 -6.66 13.13 -22.08
C ALA A 90 -7.51 14.16 -21.30
N PHE A 91 -8.65 13.74 -20.72
CA PHE A 91 -9.50 14.58 -19.88
C PHE A 91 -9.13 14.51 -18.37
N LEU A 92 -8.15 13.70 -17.98
CA LEU A 92 -7.70 13.59 -16.59
C LEU A 92 -6.93 14.85 -16.17
N GLU A 93 -7.45 15.57 -15.18
CA GLU A 93 -6.82 16.78 -14.63
C GLU A 93 -5.96 16.50 -13.40
N ASP A 94 -6.37 15.52 -12.59
CA ASP A 94 -5.77 15.28 -11.29
C ASP A 94 -5.78 13.80 -10.93
N LEU A 95 -4.76 13.41 -10.18
CA LEU A 95 -4.67 12.11 -9.55
C LEU A 95 -4.34 12.32 -8.07
N TRP A 96 -5.21 11.81 -7.21
CA TRP A 96 -5.08 12.00 -5.78
C TRP A 96 -5.14 10.68 -5.03
N ILE A 97 -4.36 10.58 -3.95
CA ILE A 97 -4.38 9.42 -3.06
C ILE A 97 -4.89 9.89 -1.71
N VAL A 98 -6.03 9.36 -1.30
CA VAL A 98 -6.58 9.55 0.04
C VAL A 98 -6.20 8.34 0.87
N ARG A 99 -5.28 8.51 1.81
CA ARG A 99 -4.87 7.46 2.76
C ARG A 99 -5.99 7.22 3.78
N ASP A 100 -6.17 5.97 4.19
CA ASP A 100 -7.00 5.69 5.36
C ASP A 100 -6.34 6.28 6.63
N LYS A 101 -7.17 6.73 7.57
CA LYS A 101 -6.69 7.47 8.76
C LYS A 101 -6.09 6.54 9.80
N ASP A 102 -6.65 5.35 9.93
CA ASP A 102 -6.24 4.37 10.94
C ASP A 102 -5.16 3.45 10.37
N GLU A 103 -5.20 3.19 9.06
CA GLU A 103 -4.24 2.34 8.37
C GLU A 103 -3.76 2.93 7.03
N PRO A 104 -2.71 3.77 7.00
CA PRO A 104 -2.30 4.49 5.79
C PRO A 104 -1.79 3.60 4.66
N ARG A 105 -1.55 2.30 4.89
CA ARG A 105 -1.25 1.32 3.83
C ARG A 105 -2.49 0.98 2.99
N CYS A 106 -3.69 1.25 3.51
CA CYS A 106 -4.95 1.28 2.76
C CYS A 106 -5.23 2.70 2.24
N PHE A 107 -5.83 2.80 1.05
CA PHE A 107 -6.02 4.08 0.38
C PHE A 107 -7.08 4.04 -0.71
N THR A 108 -7.55 5.23 -1.10
CA THR A 108 -8.36 5.47 -2.30
C THR A 108 -7.56 6.24 -3.32
N ILE A 109 -7.50 5.75 -4.55
CA ILE A 109 -7.01 6.50 -5.71
C ILE A 109 -8.20 7.21 -6.35
N GLU A 110 -8.12 8.53 -6.46
CA GLU A 110 -9.12 9.37 -7.11
C GLU A 110 -8.56 9.92 -8.43
N PHE A 111 -9.26 9.63 -9.52
CA PHE A 111 -8.97 10.16 -10.85
C PHE A 111 -9.99 11.26 -11.16
N HIS A 112 -9.56 12.52 -11.21
CA HIS A 112 -10.43 13.67 -11.42
C HIS A 112 -10.42 14.09 -12.88
N PHE A 113 -11.56 13.99 -13.54
CA PHE A 113 -11.72 14.26 -14.96
C PHE A 113 -12.50 15.56 -15.20
N LYS A 114 -12.16 16.26 -16.29
CA LYS A 114 -13.08 17.23 -16.92
C LYS A 114 -14.29 16.50 -17.47
N GLU A 115 -15.34 17.27 -17.76
CA GLU A 115 -16.41 16.81 -18.62
C GLU A 115 -15.82 16.26 -19.93
N ASN A 116 -16.24 15.05 -20.29
CA ASN A 116 -15.71 14.28 -21.40
C ASN A 116 -16.82 13.45 -22.06
N PRO A 117 -16.64 12.97 -23.30
CA PRO A 117 -17.69 12.27 -24.03
C PRO A 117 -17.88 10.79 -23.62
N PHE A 118 -17.04 10.23 -22.74
CA PHE A 118 -17.01 8.79 -22.46
C PHE A 118 -17.87 8.39 -21.27
N PHE A 119 -17.84 9.17 -20.20
CA PHE A 119 -18.60 8.90 -18.96
C PHE A 119 -19.04 10.20 -18.29
N SER A 120 -20.03 10.13 -17.41
CA SER A 120 -20.53 11.29 -16.66
C SER A 120 -19.80 11.54 -15.34
N ASP A 121 -19.02 10.57 -14.84
CA ASP A 121 -18.29 10.70 -13.58
C ASP A 121 -17.21 11.79 -13.68
N SER A 122 -17.26 12.76 -12.76
CA SER A 122 -16.18 13.75 -12.59
C SER A 122 -15.01 13.18 -11.79
N VAL A 123 -15.24 12.15 -10.97
CA VAL A 123 -14.20 11.49 -10.17
C VAL A 123 -14.42 9.98 -10.18
N LEU A 124 -13.47 9.22 -10.72
CA LEU A 124 -13.43 7.77 -10.57
C LEU A 124 -12.59 7.42 -9.34
N LYS A 125 -13.12 6.57 -8.46
CA LYS A 125 -12.46 6.18 -7.20
C LYS A 125 -12.17 4.69 -7.17
N LYS A 126 -10.89 4.31 -7.09
CA LYS A 126 -10.47 2.95 -6.75
C LYS A 126 -10.13 2.89 -5.27
N GLU A 127 -10.96 2.23 -4.48
CA GLU A 127 -10.78 2.14 -3.03
C GLU A 127 -10.19 0.78 -2.63
N TYR A 128 -9.20 0.80 -1.75
CA TYR A 128 -8.65 -0.36 -1.04
C TYR A 128 -8.95 -0.14 0.44
N LYS A 129 -10.11 -0.63 0.89
CA LYS A 129 -10.60 -0.38 2.25
C LYS A 129 -9.78 -1.13 3.28
N TYR A 130 -9.60 -0.51 4.44
CA TYR A 130 -9.05 -1.17 5.60
C TYR A 130 -10.11 -2.04 6.29
N LEU A 131 -9.78 -3.31 6.51
CA LEU A 131 -10.51 -4.24 7.35
C LEU A 131 -9.62 -4.57 8.55
N ALA A 132 -9.97 -4.04 9.73
CA ALA A 132 -9.15 -4.21 10.91
C ALA A 132 -8.94 -5.70 11.28
N PRO A 133 -7.69 -6.14 11.51
CA PRO A 133 -7.39 -7.46 12.06
C PRO A 133 -8.16 -7.75 13.35
N GLN A 134 -8.51 -9.02 13.54
CA GLN A 134 -9.02 -9.49 14.82
C GLN A 134 -7.83 -9.92 15.68
N VAL A 135 -7.54 -9.14 16.73
CA VAL A 135 -6.39 -9.38 17.62
C VAL A 135 -6.84 -10.05 18.93
N GLU A 136 -6.13 -11.10 19.35
CA GLU A 136 -6.53 -11.97 20.48
C GLU A 136 -6.65 -11.23 21.82
N ASP A 137 -5.74 -10.30 22.10
CA ASP A 137 -5.68 -9.54 23.37
C ASP A 137 -6.39 -8.18 23.32
N GLY A 138 -7.21 -7.96 22.28
CA GLY A 138 -7.81 -6.67 21.95
C GLY A 138 -6.83 -5.69 21.33
N ASP A 139 -7.38 -4.67 20.67
CA ASP A 139 -6.57 -3.69 19.95
C ASP A 139 -6.04 -2.61 20.90
N LYS A 140 -4.88 -2.88 21.47
CA LYS A 140 -4.20 -1.99 22.41
C LYS A 140 -3.20 -1.12 21.69
N GLU A 141 -3.13 0.13 22.10
CA GLU A 141 -2.06 1.02 21.68
C GLU A 141 -0.70 0.51 22.19
N VAL A 142 0.27 0.46 21.29
CA VAL A 142 1.64 0.05 21.51
C VAL A 142 2.55 1.27 21.58
N LEU A 143 2.39 2.24 20.66
CA LEU A 143 3.24 3.43 20.58
C LEU A 143 2.62 4.54 19.72
N ASP A 144 2.48 5.76 20.25
CA ASP A 144 2.08 6.97 19.51
C ASP A 144 0.87 6.73 18.57
N GLY A 145 -0.20 6.11 19.09
CA GLY A 145 -1.41 5.76 18.35
C GLY A 145 -1.29 4.53 17.41
N VAL A 146 -0.15 3.86 17.35
CA VAL A 146 0.01 2.55 16.68
C VAL A 146 -0.53 1.48 17.59
N THR A 147 -1.40 0.61 17.05
CA THR A 147 -2.02 -0.48 17.80
C THR A 147 -1.51 -1.86 17.37
N ASN A 148 -1.88 -2.92 18.08
CA ASN A 148 -1.55 -4.29 17.69
C ASN A 148 -2.09 -4.63 16.29
N ALA A 149 -3.29 -4.16 15.95
CA ALA A 149 -3.86 -4.34 14.62
C ALA A 149 -2.98 -3.73 13.52
N ASN A 150 -2.33 -2.58 13.78
CA ASN A 150 -1.38 -2.03 12.81
C ASN A 150 -0.12 -2.90 12.65
N LEU A 151 0.33 -3.58 13.70
CA LEU A 151 1.51 -4.46 13.65
C LEU A 151 1.22 -5.78 12.94
N GLU A 152 0.01 -6.30 13.09
CA GLU A 152 -0.46 -7.54 12.46
C GLU A 152 -1.07 -7.31 11.07
N PHE A 153 -1.01 -6.07 10.57
CA PHE A 153 -1.53 -5.73 9.26
C PHE A 153 -0.83 -6.51 8.15
N ASP A 154 -1.65 -7.09 7.30
CA ASP A 154 -1.30 -7.80 6.08
C ASP A 154 -2.26 -7.36 4.99
N PHE A 155 -1.75 -6.82 3.88
CA PHE A 155 -2.61 -6.19 2.88
C PHE A 155 -3.53 -7.17 2.17
N ASP A 156 -3.12 -8.43 1.99
CA ASP A 156 -3.93 -9.42 1.28
C ASP A 156 -5.11 -9.89 2.13
N GLN A 157 -4.98 -9.88 3.46
CA GLN A 157 -6.05 -10.22 4.41
C GLN A 157 -6.90 -9.03 4.83
N HIS A 158 -6.27 -7.85 4.97
CA HIS A 158 -6.86 -6.68 5.61
C HIS A 158 -7.13 -5.53 4.63
N GLY A 159 -6.65 -5.62 3.39
CA GLY A 159 -6.96 -4.71 2.31
C GLY A 159 -8.10 -5.25 1.43
N ALA A 160 -9.22 -4.53 1.37
CA ALA A 160 -10.38 -4.94 0.59
C ALA A 160 -10.55 -4.06 -0.66
N PRO A 161 -10.05 -4.48 -1.85
CA PRO A 161 -10.24 -3.74 -3.09
C PRO A 161 -11.72 -3.72 -3.47
N GLN A 162 -12.27 -2.52 -3.67
CA GLN A 162 -13.65 -2.33 -4.08
C GLN A 162 -13.77 -2.32 -5.60
N ALA A 163 -14.91 -2.81 -6.11
CA ALA A 163 -15.27 -2.67 -7.52
C ALA A 163 -15.59 -1.19 -7.84
N ILE A 164 -15.24 -0.76 -9.04
CA ILE A 164 -15.61 0.58 -9.55
C ILE A 164 -16.72 0.39 -10.57
N LYS A 165 -17.81 1.14 -10.41
CA LYS A 165 -18.83 1.29 -11.44
C LYS A 165 -18.60 2.61 -12.15
N ILE A 166 -18.44 2.57 -13.47
CA ILE A 166 -18.30 3.76 -14.31
C ILE A 166 -19.66 4.01 -14.98
N GLN A 167 -20.11 5.26 -14.96
CA GLN A 167 -21.32 5.74 -15.62
C GLN A 167 -21.00 6.10 -17.06
N TRP A 168 -20.83 5.08 -17.89
CA TRP A 168 -20.58 5.23 -19.33
C TRP A 168 -21.73 5.96 -20.02
N LYS A 169 -21.39 6.82 -20.97
CA LYS A 169 -22.33 7.46 -21.88
C LYS A 169 -22.61 6.50 -23.05
N ASP A 170 -23.84 6.54 -23.54
CA ASP A 170 -24.29 5.76 -24.71
C ASP A 170 -23.64 6.22 -26.02
#